data_AF-A0A951LAP9-F1
#
_entry.id   AF-A0A951LAP9-F1
#
_cell.length_a   1.000
_cell.length_b   1.000
_cell.length_c   1.000
_cell.angle_alpha   90.00
_cell.angle_beta   90.00
_cell.angle_gamma   90.00
#
_symmetry.space_group_name_H-M   'P 1'
#
loop_
_entity.id
_entity.type
_entity.pdbx_description
1 polymer ?
#
loop_
_entity_poly.entity_id
_entity_poly.type
_entity_poly.pdbx_seq_one_letter_code
_entity_poly.pdbx_strand_id
1 'polypeptide(L)' 'EIWLLSELADWLRSAKRSRFLLTAPPLRLPGAVGSPANAVATV' A
#
# COMPACT_ATOMS: atom_id res chain seq x y z
N GLU A 1 2.87 6.89 -4.44
CA GLU A 1 2.28 8.24 -4.36
C GLU A 1 0.77 8.13 -4.47
N ILE A 2 0.00 9.11 -3.98
CA ILE A 2 -1.48 9.18 -4.12
C ILE A 2 -2.21 7.93 -3.56
N TRP A 3 -1.77 7.42 -2.40
CA TRP A 3 -2.44 6.28 -1.76
C TRP A 3 -3.56 6.75 -0.86
N LEU A 4 -4.66 5.99 -0.83
CA LEU A 4 -5.73 6.18 0.14
C LEU A 4 -5.33 5.48 1.45
N LEU A 5 -4.88 6.27 2.44
CA LEU A 5 -4.32 5.74 3.70
C LEU A 5 -5.20 5.95 4.93
N SER A 6 -6.30 6.72 4.82
CA SER A 6 -7.07 7.15 6.00
C SER A 6 -7.55 5.98 6.86
N GLU A 7 -8.20 4.99 6.25
CA GLU A 7 -8.75 3.84 6.97
C GLU A 7 -7.65 2.96 7.59
N LEU A 8 -6.55 2.72 6.86
CA LEU A 8 -5.41 1.97 7.37
C LEU A 8 -4.74 2.68 8.55
N ALA A 9 -4.60 4.01 8.47
CA ALA A 9 -4.00 4.80 9.54
C ALA A 9 -4.85 4.75 10.82
N ASP A 10 -6.17 4.83 10.70
CA ASP A 10 -7.08 4.74 11.84
C ASP A 10 -7.03 3.35 12.49
N TRP A 11 -7.05 2.30 11.68
CA TRP A 11 -6.90 0.93 12.16
C TRP A 11 -5.57 0.74 12.92
N LEU A 12 -4.44 1.13 12.32
CA LEU A 12 -3.11 0.96 12.89
C LEU A 12 -2.95 1.70 14.24
N ARG A 13 -3.49 2.91 14.36
CA ARG A 13 -3.48 3.67 15.63
C ARG A 13 -4.26 2.94 16.72
N SER A 14 -5.45 2.43 16.41
CA SER A 14 -6.26 1.67 17.38
C SER A 14 -5.55 0.39 17.83
N ALA A 15 -4.84 -0.27 16.92
CA ALA A 15 -4.07 -1.48 17.19
C ALA A 15 -2.70 -1.21 17.84
N LYS A 16 -2.33 0.06 18.08
CA LYS A 16 -0.99 0.49 18.54
C LYS A 16 0.14 -0.09 17.69
N ARG A 17 -0.10 -0.22 16.38
CA ARG A 17 0.85 -0.78 15.41
C ARG A 17 1.24 0.26 14.37
N SER A 18 2.43 0.08 13.81
CA SER A 18 2.91 0.85 12.66
C SER A 18 3.42 -0.05 11.53
N ARG A 19 3.44 -1.36 11.74
CA ARG A 19 3.99 -2.37 10.82
C ARG A 19 2.89 -3.29 10.31
N PHE A 20 2.93 -3.54 9.01
CA PHE A 20 2.03 -4.42 8.27
C PHE A 20 2.78 -5.00 7.07
N LEU A 21 2.30 -6.12 6.54
CA LEU A 21 2.83 -6.68 5.30
C LEU A 21 2.20 -5.94 4.12
N LEU A 22 3.02 -5.36 3.25
CA LEU A 22 2.57 -4.63 2.07
C LEU A 22 2.73 -5.48 0.82
N THR A 23 1.63 -5.72 0.11
CA THR A 23 1.62 -6.30 -1.23
C THR A 23 1.22 -5.21 -2.23
N ALA A 24 2.17 -4.73 -3.02
CA ALA A 24 1.95 -3.70 -4.04
C ALA A 24 2.73 -4.01 -5.33
N PRO A 25 2.43 -5.13 -6.01
CA PRO A 25 3.15 -5.50 -7.22
C PRO A 25 2.88 -4.48 -8.35
N PRO A 26 3.90 -4.14 -9.15
CA PRO A 26 3.71 -3.33 -10.34
C PRO A 26 3.08 -4.16 -11.48
N LEU A 27 2.53 -3.47 -12.47
CA LEU A 27 2.20 -4.05 -13.76
C LEU A 27 3.47 -4.36 -14.55
N ARG A 28 3.48 -5.46 -15.31
CA ARG A 28 4.58 -5.81 -16.20
C ARG A 28 4.54 -4.98 -17.47
N LEU A 29 5.20 -3.83 -17.46
CA LEU A 29 5.23 -2.86 -18.56
C LEU A 29 6.69 -2.56 -19.00
N PRO A 30 7.28 -3.37 -19.91
CA PRO A 30 8.66 -3.16 -20.36
C PRO A 30 8.86 -1.78 -20.99
N GLY A 31 9.95 -1.09 -20.61
CA GLY A 31 10.26 0.26 -21.09
C GLY A 31 9.50 1.39 -20.37
N ALA A 32 8.58 1.08 -19.46
CA ALA A 32 7.91 2.08 -18.65
C ALA A 32 8.80 2.57 -17.50
N VAL A 33 8.65 3.85 -17.14
CA VAL A 33 9.37 4.50 -16.01
C VAL A 33 8.59 4.43 -14.69
N GLY A 34 7.43 3.77 -14.69
CA GLY A 34 6.57 3.63 -13.52
C GLY A 34 5.37 2.72 -13.79
N SER A 35 4.63 2.39 -12.73
CA SER A 35 3.41 1.58 -12.81
C SER A 35 2.40 2.04 -11.76
N PRO A 36 1.09 2.08 -12.07
CA PRO A 36 0.08 2.08 -11.04
C PRO A 36 0.17 0.79 -10.22
N ALA A 37 -0.28 0.83 -8.97
CA ALA A 37 -0.35 -0.34 -8.09
C ALA A 37 -1.67 -0.34 -7.34
N ASN A 38 -2.25 -1.53 -7.15
CA ASN A 38 -3.30 -1.74 -6.18
C ASN A 38 -2.68 -2.33 -4.92
N ALA A 39 -2.41 -1.47 -3.93
CA ALA A 39 -1.70 -1.84 -2.74
C ALA A 39 -2.63 -2.45 -1.68
N VAL A 40 -2.25 -3.60 -1.14
CA VAL A 40 -2.95 -4.29 -0.06
C VAL A 40 -2.06 -4.32 1.18
N ALA A 41 -2.58 -3.76 2.28
CA ALA A 41 -1.99 -3.91 3.60
C ALA A 41 -2.60 -5.13 4.30
N THR A 42 -1.77 -6.12 4.64
CA THR A 42 -2.16 -7.25 5.48
C THR A 42 -1.76 -6.95 6.92
N VAL A 43 -2.75 -6.87 7.80
CA VAL A 43 -2.62 -6.38 9.17
C VAL A 43 -2.96 -7.45 10.19
#